data_AF-A0A9P5WXM7-F1
#
_entry.id   AF-A0A9P5WXM7-F1
#
_cell.length_a   1.000
_cell.length_b   1.000
_cell.length_c   1.000
_cell.angle_alpha   90.00
_cell.angle_beta   90.00
_cell.angle_gamma   90.00
#
_symmetry.space_group_name_H-M   'P 1'
#
loop_
_entity.id
_entity.type
_entity.pdbx_description
1 polymer ?
#
loop_
_entity_poly.entity_id
_entity_poly.type
_entity_poly.pdbx_seq_one_letter_code
_entity_poly.pdbx_strand_id
1 'polypeptide(L)'
;MFMFAYTSAVMICGVVFLALQTWMVQLVYIDHNTFPGAAEEYESVYIYTQPGGIATDVFSATIDILILGIQIWRLWVIYGATRYAIAVIVLPLLLFFCFSALEIVVIALEPSNAWGRIFAISMTLTVSQLAIEILVTALIIGRLLVVRRRHINTMGASETSKQYMGIVAMLIESYALESAWTLAILISEVLDNAPATAFFDDCDAAIEIIAYLLVIYRVSSGRGWNRQTEQQISSMQFQAGRTTHLTTSEIVA
;
A
#
# COMPACT_ATOMS: atom_id res chain seq x y z
N MET A 1 -14.86 -7.57 -8.05
CA MET A 1 -15.93 -6.95 -7.24
C MET A 1 -15.46 -6.70 -5.81
N PHE A 2 -15.04 -7.73 -5.06
CA PHE A 2 -14.50 -7.56 -3.70
C PHE A 2 -13.39 -6.49 -3.57
N MET A 3 -12.39 -6.50 -4.45
CA MET A 3 -11.32 -5.49 -4.43
C MET A 3 -11.82 -4.06 -4.64
N PHE A 4 -12.81 -3.85 -5.51
CA PHE A 4 -13.32 -2.50 -5.79
C PHE A 4 -14.12 -1.94 -4.61
N ALA A 5 -14.89 -2.80 -3.93
CA ALA A 5 -15.59 -2.42 -2.69
C ALA A 5 -14.61 -2.08 -1.56
N TYR A 6 -13.52 -2.85 -1.46
CA TYR A 6 -12.45 -2.58 -0.50
C TYR A 6 -11.75 -1.25 -0.78
N THR A 7 -11.38 -1.00 -2.03
CA THR A 7 -10.74 0.27 -2.42
C THR A 7 -11.65 1.46 -2.19
N SER A 8 -12.97 1.33 -2.44
CA SER A 8 -13.90 2.42 -2.13
C SER A 8 -14.00 2.68 -0.63
N ALA A 9 -13.93 1.65 0.21
CA ALA A 9 -13.92 1.81 1.66
C ALA A 9 -12.67 2.57 2.13
N VAL A 10 -11.48 2.17 1.67
CA VAL A 10 -10.22 2.87 1.95
C VAL A 10 -10.29 4.33 1.52
N MET A 11 -10.83 4.61 0.32
CA MET A 11 -10.98 5.99 -0.17
C MET A 11 -11.96 6.80 0.67
N ILE A 12 -13.07 6.23 1.11
CA ILE A 12 -14.03 6.93 1.98
C ILE A 12 -13.38 7.24 3.33
N CYS A 13 -12.69 6.27 3.95
CA CYS A 13 -11.94 6.48 5.19
C CYS A 13 -10.89 7.58 5.02
N GLY A 14 -10.11 7.56 3.93
CA GLY A 14 -9.10 8.58 3.63
C GLY A 14 -9.67 9.98 3.46
N VAL A 15 -10.84 10.12 2.82
CA VAL A 15 -11.50 11.44 2.68
C VAL A 15 -12.01 11.95 4.03
N VAL A 16 -12.54 11.06 4.88
CA VAL A 16 -12.98 11.45 6.23
C VAL A 16 -11.79 11.86 7.09
N PHE A 17 -10.70 11.08 7.06
CA PHE A 17 -9.45 11.42 7.73
C PHE A 17 -8.93 12.79 7.31
N LEU A 18 -8.83 13.05 5.99
CA LEU A 18 -8.37 14.34 5.46
C LEU A 18 -9.26 15.51 5.94
N ALA A 19 -10.58 15.32 5.96
CA ALA A 19 -11.52 16.34 6.41
C ALA A 19 -11.35 16.65 7.91
N LEU A 20 -11.18 15.61 8.74
CA LEU A 20 -10.94 15.76 10.17
C LEU A 20 -9.58 16.41 10.44
N GLN A 21 -8.53 16.00 9.74
CA GLN A 21 -7.21 16.61 9.85
C GLN A 21 -7.21 18.09 9.46
N THR A 22 -7.86 18.43 8.34
CA THR A 22 -7.97 19.83 7.93
C THR A 22 -8.71 20.66 8.97
N TRP A 23 -9.77 20.10 9.57
CA TRP A 23 -10.50 20.76 10.65
C TRP A 23 -9.63 20.96 11.89
N MET A 24 -8.78 19.99 12.26
CA MET A 24 -7.84 20.13 13.37
C MET A 24 -6.80 21.20 13.13
N VAL A 25 -6.14 21.17 11.97
CA VAL A 25 -5.16 22.20 11.59
C VAL A 25 -5.81 23.59 11.62
N GLN A 26 -7.05 23.73 11.16
CA GLN A 26 -7.78 25.00 11.29
C GLN A 26 -8.02 25.40 12.75
N LEU A 27 -8.44 24.46 13.59
CA LEU A 27 -8.75 24.73 14.99
C LEU A 27 -7.51 25.16 15.79
N VAL A 28 -6.35 24.58 15.49
CA VAL A 28 -5.04 24.93 16.09
C VAL A 28 -4.55 26.27 15.59
N TYR A 29 -4.43 26.43 14.27
CA TYR A 29 -3.71 27.56 13.68
C TYR A 29 -4.56 28.80 13.45
N ILE A 30 -5.88 28.67 13.35
CA ILE A 30 -6.80 29.80 13.11
C ILE A 30 -7.54 30.17 14.38
N ASP A 31 -8.28 29.22 14.97
CA ASP A 31 -9.19 29.51 16.08
C ASP A 31 -8.46 29.70 17.41
N HIS A 32 -7.38 28.95 17.65
CA HIS A 32 -6.60 28.98 18.89
C HIS A 32 -5.16 29.46 18.70
N ASN A 33 -4.94 30.37 17.75
CA ASN A 33 -3.61 30.89 17.43
C ASN A 33 -2.93 31.72 18.55
N THR A 34 -3.69 32.13 19.58
CA THR A 34 -3.20 32.92 20.72
C THR A 34 -2.91 32.06 21.95
N PHE A 35 -2.99 30.73 21.84
CA PHE A 35 -2.76 29.84 22.97
C PHE A 35 -1.30 29.93 23.46
N PRO A 36 -1.07 30.14 24.77
CA PRO A 36 0.28 30.22 25.32
C PRO A 36 0.90 28.82 25.35
N GLY A 37 1.75 28.52 24.38
CA GLY A 37 2.35 27.19 24.19
C GLY A 37 2.61 26.79 22.73
N ALA A 38 2.17 27.63 21.78
CA ALA A 38 2.19 27.33 20.34
C ALA A 38 1.30 26.12 19.97
N ALA A 39 1.28 25.75 18.69
CA ALA A 39 0.41 24.72 18.13
C ALA A 39 0.56 23.35 18.82
N GLU A 40 1.79 22.92 19.09
CA GLU A 40 2.10 21.60 19.67
C GLU A 40 1.57 21.40 21.10
N GLU A 41 1.65 22.44 21.94
CA GLU A 41 1.18 22.33 23.34
C GLU A 41 -0.36 22.33 23.39
N TYR A 42 -1.03 22.97 22.44
CA TYR A 42 -2.48 22.89 22.31
C TYR A 42 -2.94 21.52 21.79
N GLU A 43 -2.25 20.97 20.79
CA GLU A 43 -2.54 19.64 20.25
C GLU A 43 -2.46 18.57 21.34
N SER A 44 -1.32 18.53 22.04
CA SER A 44 -1.06 17.55 23.11
C SER A 44 -1.97 17.69 24.34
N VAL A 45 -2.46 18.88 24.67
CA VAL A 45 -3.30 19.02 25.88
C VAL A 45 -4.79 18.88 25.57
N TYR A 46 -5.24 19.39 24.41
CA TYR A 46 -6.67 19.58 24.14
C TYR A 46 -7.22 18.83 22.94
N ILE A 47 -6.41 18.51 21.92
CA ILE A 47 -6.94 17.89 20.70
C ILE A 47 -7.09 16.39 20.84
N TYR A 48 -6.07 15.71 21.36
CA TYR A 48 -6.11 14.26 21.58
C TYR A 48 -7.06 13.84 22.70
N THR A 49 -7.53 14.78 23.52
CA THR A 49 -8.59 14.53 24.52
C THR A 49 -10.00 14.82 23.96
N GLN A 50 -10.12 15.49 22.82
CA GLN A 50 -11.39 15.78 22.18
C GLN A 50 -11.86 14.60 21.33
N PRO A 51 -13.19 14.38 21.21
CA PRO A 51 -13.75 13.33 20.36
C PRO A 51 -13.31 13.43 18.89
N GLY A 52 -12.98 14.64 18.44
CA GLY A 52 -12.47 14.86 17.09
C GLY A 52 -11.07 14.30 16.87
N GLY A 53 -10.15 14.42 17.85
CA GLY A 53 -8.77 13.94 17.71
C GLY A 53 -8.74 12.42 17.70
N ILE A 54 -9.40 11.83 18.69
CA ILE A 54 -9.61 10.39 18.79
C ILE A 54 -10.25 9.83 17.50
N ALA A 55 -11.20 10.55 16.90
CA ALA A 55 -11.80 10.12 15.64
C ALA A 55 -10.78 10.10 14.49
N THR A 56 -9.94 11.11 14.38
CA THR A 56 -8.86 11.18 13.39
C THR A 56 -7.89 10.00 13.52
N ASP A 57 -7.41 9.71 14.72
CA ASP A 57 -6.47 8.62 14.97
C ASP A 57 -7.10 7.25 14.68
N VAL A 58 -8.38 7.07 15.02
CA VAL A 58 -9.15 5.86 14.67
C VAL A 58 -9.26 5.69 13.14
N PHE A 59 -9.49 6.77 12.39
CA PHE A 59 -9.55 6.69 10.93
C PHE A 59 -8.17 6.43 10.32
N SER A 60 -7.09 7.00 10.87
CA SER A 60 -5.71 6.70 10.48
C SER A 60 -5.40 5.22 10.68
N ALA A 61 -5.54 4.71 11.91
CA ALA A 61 -5.31 3.31 12.22
C ALA A 61 -6.17 2.36 11.35
N THR A 62 -7.40 2.78 11.01
CA THR A 62 -8.26 2.02 10.10
C THR A 62 -7.66 1.95 8.68
N ILE A 63 -7.09 3.04 8.16
CA ILE A 63 -6.42 3.07 6.86
C ILE A 63 -5.22 2.13 6.87
N ASP A 64 -4.35 2.23 7.88
CA ASP A 64 -3.12 1.43 7.98
C ASP A 64 -3.45 -0.07 8.07
N ILE A 65 -4.43 -0.43 8.91
CA ILE A 65 -4.93 -1.81 9.03
C ILE A 65 -5.48 -2.31 7.70
N LEU A 66 -6.23 -1.48 6.98
CA LEU A 66 -6.80 -1.86 5.69
C LEU A 66 -5.69 -2.01 4.63
N ILE A 67 -4.67 -1.15 4.61
CA ILE A 67 -3.58 -1.19 3.64
C ILE A 67 -2.64 -2.38 3.92
N LEU A 68 -2.24 -2.60 5.17
CA LEU A 68 -1.46 -3.78 5.56
C LEU A 68 -2.25 -5.07 5.30
N GLY A 69 -3.54 -5.09 5.60
CA GLY A 69 -4.41 -6.24 5.36
C GLY A 69 -4.46 -6.66 3.89
N ILE A 70 -4.56 -5.70 2.96
CA ILE A 70 -4.57 -6.00 1.52
C ILE A 70 -3.19 -6.37 0.99
N GLN A 71 -2.10 -5.82 1.55
CA GLN A 71 -0.73 -6.25 1.25
C GLN A 71 -0.51 -7.72 1.65
N ILE A 72 -0.94 -8.12 2.86
CA ILE A 72 -0.85 -9.51 3.36
C ILE A 72 -1.73 -10.44 2.55
N TRP A 73 -2.96 -10.03 2.20
CA TRP A 73 -3.83 -10.81 1.34
C TRP A 73 -3.18 -11.11 -0.02
N ARG A 74 -2.48 -10.11 -0.60
CA ARG A 74 -1.74 -10.29 -1.86
C ARG A 74 -0.59 -11.28 -1.69
N LEU A 75 0.14 -11.19 -0.58
CA LEU A 75 1.20 -12.16 -0.24
C LEU A 75 0.61 -13.58 -0.15
N TRP A 76 -0.53 -13.74 0.51
CA TRP A 76 -1.22 -15.03 0.64
C TRP A 76 -1.62 -15.62 -0.72
N VAL A 77 -2.23 -14.81 -1.60
CA VAL A 77 -2.60 -15.27 -2.95
C VAL A 77 -1.39 -15.71 -3.78
N ILE A 78 -0.26 -15.02 -3.65
CA ILE A 78 0.96 -15.34 -4.42
C ILE A 78 1.65 -16.62 -3.88
N TYR A 79 1.68 -16.79 -2.56
CA TYR A 79 2.38 -17.90 -1.91
C TYR A 79 1.52 -19.16 -1.73
N GLY A 80 0.19 -19.06 -1.78
CA GLY A 80 -0.76 -20.15 -1.48
C GLY A 80 -0.55 -21.47 -2.24
N ALA A 81 0.18 -21.46 -3.36
CA ALA A 81 0.53 -22.65 -4.14
C ALA A 81 1.83 -23.37 -3.68
N THR A 82 2.47 -22.98 -2.56
CA THR A 82 3.77 -23.53 -2.14
C THR A 82 3.82 -24.12 -0.73
N ARG A 83 4.63 -25.16 -0.56
CA ARG A 83 4.76 -25.92 0.71
C ARG A 83 5.34 -25.13 1.89
N TYR A 84 6.16 -24.11 1.63
CA TYR A 84 6.75 -23.22 2.65
C TYR A 84 5.95 -21.93 2.87
N ALA A 85 4.80 -21.77 2.20
CA ALA A 85 3.98 -20.57 2.26
C ALA A 85 3.52 -20.24 3.68
N ILE A 86 3.16 -21.25 4.46
CA ILE A 86 2.59 -21.07 5.79
C ILE A 86 3.60 -20.41 6.72
N ALA A 87 4.85 -20.89 6.76
CA ALA A 87 5.89 -20.31 7.64
C ALA A 87 6.23 -18.85 7.26
N VAL A 88 6.24 -18.55 5.95
CA VAL A 88 6.58 -17.21 5.44
C VAL A 88 5.44 -16.20 5.65
N ILE A 89 4.18 -16.64 5.67
CA ILE A 89 2.99 -15.79 5.86
C ILE A 89 2.68 -15.58 7.34
N VAL A 90 2.96 -16.56 8.20
CA VAL A 90 2.70 -16.45 9.65
C VAL A 90 3.49 -15.30 10.28
N LEU A 91 4.71 -15.03 9.81
CA LEU A 91 5.53 -13.95 10.37
C LEU A 91 4.95 -12.55 10.10
N PRO A 92 4.64 -12.13 8.86
CA PRO A 92 3.92 -10.88 8.60
C PRO A 92 2.57 -10.79 9.29
N LEU A 93 1.85 -11.90 9.38
CA LEU A 93 0.53 -11.93 10.02
C LEU A 93 0.61 -11.71 11.54
N LEU A 94 1.62 -12.27 12.20
CA LEU A 94 1.89 -12.04 13.61
C LEU A 94 2.32 -10.60 13.87
N LEU A 95 3.18 -10.04 13.01
CA LEU A 95 3.58 -8.64 13.11
C LEU A 95 2.40 -7.69 12.89
N PHE A 96 1.48 -8.01 11.98
CA PHE A 96 0.26 -7.24 11.76
C PHE A 96 -0.65 -7.21 13.00
N PHE A 97 -0.85 -8.35 13.67
CA PHE A 97 -1.61 -8.37 14.93
C PHE A 97 -0.90 -7.60 16.04
N CYS A 98 0.43 -7.65 16.09
CA CYS A 98 1.19 -6.86 17.05
C CYS A 98 1.06 -5.36 16.78
N PHE A 99 1.20 -4.94 15.53
CA PHE A 99 1.09 -3.55 15.10
C PHE A 99 -0.30 -2.98 15.40
N SER A 100 -1.35 -3.66 14.94
CA SER A 100 -2.74 -3.25 15.21
C SER A 100 -3.09 -3.22 16.69
N ALA A 101 -2.54 -4.13 17.51
CA ALA A 101 -2.74 -4.08 18.95
C ALA A 101 -2.05 -2.88 19.60
N LEU A 102 -0.85 -2.50 19.13
CA LEU A 102 -0.13 -1.34 19.61
C LEU A 102 -0.82 -0.02 19.23
N GLU A 103 -1.33 0.08 18.00
CA GLU A 103 -2.19 1.19 17.55
C GLU A 103 -3.38 1.44 18.48
N ILE A 104 -4.13 0.38 18.79
CA ILE A 104 -5.28 0.47 19.70
C ILE A 104 -4.85 0.90 21.11
N VAL A 105 -3.66 0.48 21.55
CA VAL A 105 -3.11 0.87 22.86
C VAL A 105 -2.75 2.35 22.88
N VAL A 106 -2.22 2.92 21.79
CA VAL A 106 -1.92 4.36 21.70
C VAL A 106 -3.19 5.19 21.82
N ILE A 107 -4.20 4.88 21.00
CA ILE A 107 -5.51 5.56 21.03
C ILE A 107 -6.16 5.46 22.43
N ALA A 108 -5.99 4.33 23.12
CA ALA A 108 -6.52 4.15 24.47
C ALA A 108 -5.73 4.93 25.55
N LEU A 109 -4.46 5.25 25.30
CA LEU A 109 -3.57 5.95 26.23
C LEU A 109 -3.54 7.47 26.01
N GLU A 110 -3.93 7.97 24.84
CA GLU A 110 -4.04 9.40 24.52
C GLU A 110 -4.76 10.22 25.60
N PRO A 111 -5.94 9.81 26.13
CA PRO A 111 -6.64 10.59 27.14
C PRO A 111 -5.94 10.64 28.51
N SER A 112 -4.92 9.80 28.74
CA SER A 112 -4.26 9.64 30.04
C SER A 112 -3.12 10.65 30.30
N ASN A 113 -2.89 11.60 29.39
CA ASN A 113 -1.80 12.60 29.44
C ASN A 113 -0.40 11.96 29.59
N ALA A 114 -0.24 10.72 29.14
CA ALA A 114 0.99 9.94 29.26
C ALA A 114 1.96 10.19 28.09
N TRP A 115 2.21 11.46 27.76
CA TRP A 115 2.96 11.91 26.58
C TRP A 115 4.29 11.20 26.38
N GLY A 116 5.12 11.08 27.43
CA GLY A 116 6.41 10.39 27.31
C GLY A 116 6.29 8.88 26.99
N ARG A 117 5.18 8.23 27.38
CA ARG A 117 4.92 6.82 27.03
C ARG A 117 4.36 6.71 25.62
N ILE A 118 3.47 7.62 25.22
CA ILE A 118 2.89 7.67 23.88
C ILE A 118 4.00 7.85 22.86
N PHE A 119 4.86 8.86 23.03
CA PHE A 119 5.99 9.12 22.14
C PHE A 119 6.91 7.91 21.93
N ALA A 120 7.26 7.21 23.02
CA ALA A 120 8.10 6.01 22.94
C ALA A 120 7.40 4.84 22.20
N ILE A 121 6.08 4.71 22.36
CA ILE A 121 5.30 3.69 21.66
C ILE A 121 5.13 4.07 20.18
N SER A 122 4.85 5.33 19.85
CA SER A 122 4.74 5.84 18.48
C SER A 122 6.04 5.62 17.70
N MET A 123 7.19 5.96 18.27
CA MET A 123 8.48 5.67 17.62
C MET A 123 8.69 4.16 17.37
N THR A 124 8.21 3.31 18.28
CA THR A 124 8.26 1.85 18.12
C THR A 124 7.30 1.39 17.01
N LEU A 125 6.13 2.01 16.88
CA LEU A 125 5.16 1.77 15.82
C LEU A 125 5.75 2.12 14.46
N THR A 126 6.29 3.33 14.28
CA THR A 126 6.91 3.79 13.03
C THR A 126 8.03 2.84 12.56
N VAL A 127 8.92 2.41 13.47
CA VAL A 127 9.97 1.45 13.14
C VAL A 127 9.41 0.06 12.79
N SER A 128 8.37 -0.37 13.50
CA SER A 128 7.72 -1.66 13.25
C SER A 128 6.98 -1.68 11.91
N GLN A 129 6.30 -0.60 11.58
CA GLN A 129 5.61 -0.39 10.30
C GLN A 129 6.59 -0.50 9.13
N LEU A 130 7.66 0.30 9.16
CA LEU A 130 8.72 0.26 8.14
C LEU A 130 9.31 -1.16 7.99
N ALA A 131 9.54 -1.85 9.10
CA ALA A 131 10.08 -3.20 9.07
C ALA A 131 9.10 -4.21 8.42
N ILE A 132 7.80 -4.09 8.70
CA ILE A 132 6.75 -4.94 8.12
C ILE A 132 6.66 -4.69 6.61
N GLU A 133 6.60 -3.44 6.18
CA GLU A 133 6.50 -3.07 4.77
C GLU A 133 7.68 -3.57 3.95
N ILE A 134 8.91 -3.34 4.43
CA ILE A 134 10.14 -3.81 3.77
C ILE A 134 10.13 -5.34 3.70
N LEU A 135 9.75 -6.01 4.79
CA LEU A 135 9.71 -7.48 4.84
C LEU A 135 8.67 -8.05 3.86
N VAL A 136 7.45 -7.53 3.86
CA VAL A 136 6.38 -7.95 2.95
C VAL A 136 6.79 -7.70 1.50
N THR A 137 7.35 -6.53 1.21
CA THR A 137 7.83 -6.15 -0.11
C THR A 137 8.95 -7.06 -0.60
N ALA A 138 9.95 -7.33 0.23
CA ALA A 138 11.04 -8.25 -0.09
C ALA A 138 10.54 -9.67 -0.37
N LEU A 139 9.56 -10.15 0.41
CA LEU A 139 8.94 -11.46 0.20
C LEU A 139 8.16 -11.54 -1.12
N ILE A 140 7.44 -10.48 -1.50
CA ILE A 140 6.72 -10.40 -2.77
C ILE A 140 7.70 -10.40 -3.94
N ILE A 141 8.73 -9.54 -3.90
CA ILE A 141 9.73 -9.42 -4.97
C ILE A 141 10.50 -10.73 -5.13
N GLY A 142 10.99 -11.29 -4.03
CA GLY A 142 11.75 -12.55 -4.03
C GLY A 142 10.97 -13.68 -4.71
N ARG A 143 9.66 -13.76 -4.42
CA ARG A 143 8.79 -14.77 -5.04
C ARG A 143 8.59 -14.55 -6.53
N LEU A 144 8.32 -13.32 -6.96
CA LEU A 144 8.16 -13.01 -8.38
C LEU A 144 9.45 -13.32 -9.15
N LEU A 145 10.62 -13.06 -8.57
CA LEU A 145 11.91 -13.42 -9.18
C LEU A 145 12.10 -14.94 -9.31
N VAL A 146 11.72 -15.72 -8.29
CA VAL A 146 11.79 -17.19 -8.34
C VAL A 146 10.84 -17.76 -9.41
N VAL A 147 9.60 -17.26 -9.48
CA VAL A 147 8.62 -17.69 -10.49
C VAL A 147 9.13 -17.34 -11.89
N ARG A 148 9.71 -16.16 -12.09
CA ARG A 148 10.34 -15.76 -13.35
C ARG A 148 11.49 -16.68 -13.73
N ARG A 149 12.43 -16.95 -12.81
CA ARG A 149 13.57 -17.86 -13.07
C ARG A 149 13.06 -19.22 -13.54
N ARG A 150 12.03 -19.75 -12.88
CA ARG A 150 11.41 -21.02 -13.28
C ARG A 150 10.77 -20.95 -14.65
N HIS A 151 10.02 -19.89 -14.96
CA HIS A 151 9.34 -19.71 -16.24
C HIS A 151 10.31 -19.52 -17.41
N ILE A 152 11.38 -18.74 -17.24
CA ILE A 152 12.42 -18.55 -18.25
C ILE A 152 13.14 -19.88 -18.53
N ASN A 153 13.44 -20.64 -17.47
CA ASN A 153 14.11 -21.94 -17.62
C ASN A 153 13.24 -22.99 -18.34
N THR A 154 11.90 -22.90 -18.25
CA THR A 154 11.00 -23.91 -18.84
C THR A 154 10.42 -23.51 -20.20
N MET A 155 10.22 -22.22 -20.48
CA MET A 155 9.48 -21.75 -21.66
C MET A 155 10.27 -20.76 -22.56
N GLY A 156 11.51 -20.42 -22.20
CA GLY A 156 12.28 -19.39 -22.89
C GLY A 156 11.79 -17.98 -22.56
N ALA A 157 12.53 -16.96 -23.01
CA ALA A 157 12.20 -15.55 -22.76
C ALA A 157 11.04 -15.10 -23.65
N SER A 158 9.80 -15.34 -23.22
CA SER A 158 8.58 -14.89 -23.91
C SER A 158 8.14 -13.48 -23.48
N GLU A 159 7.21 -12.88 -24.25
CA GLU A 159 6.53 -11.62 -23.91
C GLU A 159 5.88 -11.63 -22.52
N THR A 160 5.44 -12.81 -22.05
CA THR A 160 4.91 -13.02 -20.70
C THR A 160 5.94 -12.66 -19.62
N SER A 161 7.23 -12.96 -19.83
CA SER A 161 8.28 -12.60 -18.87
C SER A 161 8.51 -11.09 -18.76
N LYS A 162 8.27 -10.32 -19.83
CA LYS A 162 8.39 -8.85 -19.81
C LYS A 162 7.26 -8.22 -19.01
N GLN A 163 6.04 -8.74 -19.15
CA GLN A 163 4.88 -8.29 -18.37
C GLN A 163 5.07 -8.51 -16.87
N TYR A 164 5.62 -9.66 -16.45
CA TYR A 164 5.95 -9.88 -15.04
C TYR A 164 7.00 -8.89 -14.51
N MET A 165 8.01 -8.52 -15.31
CA MET A 165 9.01 -7.53 -14.90
C MET A 165 8.40 -6.14 -14.70
N GLY A 166 7.45 -5.75 -15.57
CA GLY A 166 6.70 -4.51 -15.41
C GLY A 166 5.93 -4.47 -14.09
N ILE A 167 5.28 -5.58 -13.71
CA ILE A 167 4.55 -5.69 -12.43
C ILE A 167 5.53 -5.64 -11.24
N VAL A 168 6.67 -6.35 -11.30
CA VAL A 168 7.70 -6.28 -10.24
C VAL A 168 8.23 -4.87 -10.07
N ALA A 169 8.66 -4.24 -11.15
CA ALA A 169 9.27 -2.90 -11.13
C ALA A 169 8.30 -1.87 -10.56
N MET A 170 7.02 -2.00 -10.91
CA MET A 170 5.97 -1.12 -10.47
C MET A 170 5.57 -1.34 -9.00
N LEU A 171 5.58 -2.58 -8.51
CA LEU A 171 5.44 -2.85 -7.06
C LEU A 171 6.62 -2.23 -6.31
N ILE A 172 7.85 -2.42 -6.79
CA ILE A 172 9.05 -1.81 -6.20
C ILE A 172 8.91 -0.29 -6.15
N GLU A 173 8.46 0.35 -7.22
CA GLU A 173 8.29 1.82 -7.28
C GLU A 173 7.25 2.30 -6.26
N SER A 174 6.13 1.59 -6.09
CA SER A 174 5.06 1.99 -5.17
C SER A 174 5.45 1.78 -3.70
N TYR A 175 6.10 0.65 -3.37
CA TYR A 175 6.56 0.39 -2.01
C TYR A 175 7.81 1.21 -1.65
N ALA A 176 8.66 1.55 -2.62
CA ALA A 176 9.78 2.46 -2.37
C ALA A 176 9.29 3.87 -2.00
N LEU A 177 8.14 4.30 -2.52
CA LEU A 177 7.53 5.57 -2.16
C LEU A 177 7.07 5.57 -0.69
N GLU A 178 6.34 4.53 -0.27
CA GLU A 178 5.90 4.31 1.11
C GLU A 178 7.10 4.26 2.06
N SER A 179 8.06 3.35 1.81
CA SER A 179 9.24 3.19 2.68
C SER A 179 10.11 4.45 2.76
N ALA A 180 10.18 5.25 1.68
CA ALA A 180 10.91 6.52 1.69
C ALA A 180 10.18 7.57 2.54
N TRP A 181 8.85 7.54 2.58
CA TRP A 181 8.04 8.44 3.38
C TRP A 181 8.16 8.13 4.87
N THR A 182 7.97 6.88 5.27
CA THR A 182 8.15 6.44 6.66
C THR A 182 9.57 6.67 7.16
N LEU A 183 10.58 6.55 6.27
CA LEU A 183 11.96 6.90 6.61
C LEU A 183 12.14 8.41 6.82
N ALA A 184 11.44 9.26 6.07
CA ALA A 184 11.47 10.70 6.25
C ALA A 184 10.84 11.14 7.58
N ILE A 185 9.74 10.48 8.00
CA ILE A 185 9.14 10.62 9.33
C ILE A 185 10.19 10.29 10.40
N LEU A 186 10.77 9.09 10.34
CA LEU A 186 11.76 8.64 11.31
C LEU A 186 12.99 9.57 11.41
N ILE A 187 13.48 10.07 10.27
CA ILE A 187 14.59 11.05 10.26
C ILE A 187 14.17 12.36 10.91
N SER A 188 12.94 12.83 10.67
CA SER A 188 12.42 14.08 11.23
C SER A 188 12.24 13.98 12.75
N GLU A 189 11.73 12.85 13.24
CA GLU A 189 11.63 12.53 14.67
C GLU A 189 13.01 12.50 15.35
N VAL A 190 14.00 11.83 14.75
CA VAL A 190 15.36 11.72 15.33
C VAL A 190 16.08 13.07 15.36
N LEU A 191 15.78 13.96 14.42
CA LEU A 191 16.35 15.30 14.36
C LEU A 191 15.62 16.33 15.26
N ASP A 192 14.58 15.91 15.98
CA ASP A 192 13.77 16.77 16.87
C ASP A 192 13.20 18.00 16.13
N ASN A 193 12.88 17.83 14.85
CA ASN A 193 12.32 18.89 14.01
C ASN A 193 10.80 18.80 13.98
N ALA A 194 10.17 19.26 15.07
CA ALA A 194 8.73 19.45 15.23
C ALA A 194 7.92 19.75 13.94
N PRO A 195 8.21 20.82 13.17
CA PRO A 195 7.41 21.17 12.00
C PRO A 195 7.59 20.22 10.81
N ALA A 196 8.74 19.54 10.73
CA ALA A 196 8.97 18.56 9.68
C ALA A 196 8.21 17.26 9.99
N THR A 197 8.29 16.79 11.24
CA THR A 197 7.56 15.60 11.70
C THR A 197 6.06 15.75 11.49
N ALA A 198 5.47 16.86 11.96
CA ALA A 198 4.04 17.13 11.75
C ALA A 198 3.64 17.11 10.27
N PHE A 199 4.45 17.72 9.39
CA PHE A 199 4.17 17.72 7.95
C PHE A 199 4.21 16.31 7.34
N PHE A 200 5.18 15.50 7.71
CA PHE A 200 5.30 14.15 7.16
C PHE A 200 4.21 13.22 7.69
N ASP A 201 3.86 13.32 8.98
CA ASP A 201 2.81 12.54 9.64
C ASP A 201 1.42 12.89 9.07
N ASP A 202 1.09 14.17 8.93
CA ASP A 202 -0.19 14.63 8.38
C ASP A 202 -0.42 14.13 6.93
N CYS A 203 0.66 13.96 6.18
CA CYS A 203 0.63 13.52 4.80
C CYS A 203 0.70 11.99 4.63
N ASP A 204 1.04 11.25 5.68
CA ASP A 204 1.41 9.83 5.59
C ASP A 204 0.28 8.99 5.01
N ALA A 205 -0.92 9.06 5.62
CA ALA A 205 -2.10 8.33 5.15
C ALA A 205 -2.46 8.65 3.68
N ALA A 206 -2.19 9.87 3.20
CA ALA A 206 -2.44 10.23 1.81
C ALA A 206 -1.43 9.53 0.87
N ILE A 207 -0.16 9.46 1.25
CA ILE A 207 0.89 8.77 0.49
C ILE A 207 0.64 7.27 0.45
N GLU A 208 0.25 6.65 1.57
CA GLU A 208 -0.11 5.24 1.61
C GLU A 208 -1.27 4.92 0.66
N ILE A 209 -2.33 5.73 0.69
CA ILE A 209 -3.49 5.57 -0.21
C ILE A 209 -3.06 5.74 -1.67
N ILE A 210 -2.23 6.73 -1.99
CA ILE A 210 -1.71 6.93 -3.36
C ILE A 210 -0.89 5.73 -3.81
N ALA A 211 0.05 5.25 -2.99
CA ALA A 211 0.86 4.08 -3.29
C ALA A 211 -0.04 2.85 -3.54
N TYR A 212 -1.03 2.64 -2.69
CA TYR A 212 -2.02 1.57 -2.84
C TYR A 212 -2.83 1.67 -4.15
N LEU A 213 -3.32 2.87 -4.49
CA LEU A 213 -4.06 3.11 -5.73
C LEU A 213 -3.20 2.88 -6.97
N LEU A 214 -1.93 3.32 -6.96
CA LEU A 214 -0.97 3.06 -8.05
C LEU A 214 -0.82 1.56 -8.27
N VAL A 215 -0.72 0.80 -7.18
CA VAL A 215 -0.65 -0.67 -7.23
C VAL A 215 -1.87 -1.27 -7.94
N ILE A 216 -3.08 -0.83 -7.59
CA ILE A 216 -4.32 -1.39 -8.14
C ILE A 216 -4.56 -0.95 -9.58
N TYR A 217 -4.40 0.34 -9.86
CA TYR A 217 -4.60 0.92 -11.18
C TYR A 217 -3.83 0.12 -12.21
N ARG A 218 -2.55 -0.12 -11.97
CA ARG A 218 -1.70 -0.85 -12.91
C ARG A 218 -1.96 -2.36 -12.93
N VAL A 219 -2.33 -3.00 -11.82
CA VAL A 219 -2.77 -4.42 -11.84
C VAL A 219 -4.03 -4.58 -12.70
N SER A 220 -4.94 -3.59 -12.66
CA SER A 220 -6.12 -3.57 -13.53
C SER A 220 -5.76 -3.35 -15.00
N SER A 221 -4.84 -2.41 -15.29
CA SER A 221 -4.37 -2.10 -16.64
C SER A 221 -3.55 -3.25 -17.27
N GLY A 222 -2.72 -3.92 -16.48
CA GLY A 222 -1.92 -5.07 -16.93
C GLY A 222 -2.78 -6.31 -17.29
N ARG A 223 -3.93 -6.47 -16.63
CA ARG A 223 -4.93 -7.52 -16.98
C ARG A 223 -5.79 -7.12 -18.18
N GLY A 224 -6.07 -5.83 -18.35
CA GLY A 224 -6.84 -5.30 -19.49
C GLY A 224 -6.10 -5.43 -20.82
N TRP A 225 -4.79 -5.14 -20.83
CA TRP A 225 -3.95 -5.26 -22.02
C TRP A 225 -3.92 -6.68 -22.58
N ASN A 226 -3.78 -7.71 -21.72
CA ASN A 226 -3.70 -9.10 -22.17
C ASN A 226 -4.98 -9.58 -22.86
N ARG A 227 -6.17 -9.16 -22.40
CA ARG A 227 -7.45 -9.67 -22.93
C ARG A 227 -7.74 -9.15 -24.34
N GLN A 228 -7.40 -7.89 -24.63
CA GLN A 228 -7.53 -7.31 -25.97
C GLN A 228 -6.43 -7.80 -26.91
N THR A 229 -5.20 -7.96 -26.42
CA THR A 229 -4.09 -8.47 -27.25
C THR A 229 -4.26 -9.97 -27.58
N GLU A 230 -4.72 -10.80 -26.64
CA GLU A 230 -5.09 -12.21 -26.93
C GLU A 230 -6.21 -12.32 -27.97
N GLN A 231 -7.23 -11.47 -27.89
CA GLN A 231 -8.32 -11.43 -28.88
C GLN A 231 -7.87 -10.94 -30.26
N GLN A 232 -6.96 -9.97 -30.32
CA GLN A 232 -6.39 -9.49 -31.59
C GLN A 232 -5.43 -10.52 -32.22
N ILE A 233 -4.64 -11.24 -31.41
CA ILE A 233 -3.74 -12.28 -31.92
C ILE A 233 -4.54 -13.53 -32.34
N SER A 234 -5.55 -13.93 -31.57
CA SER A 234 -6.40 -15.08 -31.89
C SER A 234 -7.29 -14.84 -33.11
N SER A 235 -7.68 -13.60 -33.40
CA SER A 235 -8.43 -13.26 -34.62
C SER A 235 -7.52 -13.18 -35.86
N MET A 236 -6.25 -12.81 -35.72
CA MET A 236 -5.28 -12.82 -36.84
C MET A 236 -4.90 -14.24 -37.30
N GLN A 237 -4.91 -15.25 -36.43
CA GLN A 237 -4.58 -16.64 -36.83
C GLN A 237 -5.67 -17.33 -37.65
N PHE A 238 -6.93 -16.88 -37.63
CA PHE A 238 -8.00 -17.49 -38.41
C PHE A 238 -8.01 -17.09 -39.90
N GLN A 239 -7.28 -16.04 -40.29
CA GLN A 239 -7.29 -15.54 -41.66
C GLN A 239 -6.11 -16.05 -42.50
N ALA A 240 -5.05 -16.56 -41.87
CA ALA A 240 -3.89 -17.13 -42.58
C ALA A 240 -4.13 -18.56 -43.11
N GLY A 241 -5.18 -19.24 -42.67
CA GLY A 241 -5.49 -20.63 -43.08
C GLY A 241 -6.46 -20.79 -44.25
N ARG A 242 -7.00 -19.70 -44.82
CA ARG A 242 -8.08 -19.77 -45.84
C ARG A 242 -7.67 -19.36 -47.25
N THR A 243 -6.42 -18.92 -47.47
CA THR A 243 -6.00 -18.33 -48.76
C THR A 243 -5.15 -19.25 -49.64
N THR A 244 -4.82 -20.47 -49.21
CA THR A 244 -3.93 -21.38 -49.96
C THR A 244 -4.62 -22.51 -50.73
N HIS A 245 -5.96 -22.53 -50.84
CA HIS A 245 -6.68 -23.65 -51.46
C HIS A 245 -7.47 -23.34 -52.75
N LEU A 246 -7.24 -22.20 -53.42
CA LEU A 246 -8.02 -21.80 -54.61
C LEU A 246 -7.22 -21.46 -55.88
N THR A 247 -5.95 -21.87 -56.01
CA THR A 247 -5.18 -21.67 -57.26
C THR A 247 -4.33 -22.88 -57.63
N THR A 248 -4.95 -24.06 -57.80
CA THR A 248 -4.31 -25.18 -58.54
C THR A 248 -5.35 -26.11 -59.16
N SER A 249 -6.18 -25.61 -60.07
CA SER A 249 -7.00 -26.48 -60.93
C SER A 249 -7.44 -25.77 -62.20
N GLU A 250 -6.51 -25.33 -63.05
CA GLU A 250 -6.87 -24.92 -64.41
C GLU A 250 -5.66 -24.87 -65.36
N ILE A 251 -4.94 -25.98 -65.51
CA ILE A 251 -4.15 -26.27 -66.74
C ILE A 251 -4.20 -27.78 -66.95
N VAL A 252 -5.03 -28.24 -67.89
CA VAL A 252 -4.85 -29.34 -68.86
C VAL A 252 -6.22 -29.66 -69.46
N ALA A 253 -6.47 -29.15 -70.66
CA ALA A 253 -7.20 -29.78 -71.77
C ALA A 253 -6.97 -28.95 -73.04
#